data_AF-A0A8J9RBZ9-F1
#
_entry.id   AF-A0A8J9RBZ9-F1
#
_cell.length_a   1.000
_cell.length_b   1.000
_cell.length_c   1.000
_cell.angle_alpha   90.00
_cell.angle_beta   90.00
_cell.angle_gamma   90.00
#
_symmetry.space_group_name_H-M   'P 1'
#
loop_
_entity.id
_entity.type
_entity.pdbx_description
1 polymer ?
#
loop_
_entity_poly.entity_id
_entity_poly.type
_entity_poly.pdbx_seq_one_letter_code
_entity_poly.pdbx_strand_id
1 'polypeptide(L)'
;MMWVVLVAVLGFVVGAHGQVTQVSAQTTYYPYLESLTVCAPINVYINSSTDGKYAVTVDADPVVRKALKITYQGKGLGIETFGDFQSNSPIQITFSLPPGILQYVEADYSNSDVAIDTIFSNEKGEIANNGNGRIIVSKGMNGNLVKVSTVGSGDIVINGAGQYTEIFSAGSGNRYVSGFTGQINVKHDGSGAVLINPSSGSVNIGGVNTGSGPVSYAQGNCTVRKDPDAGPRMVGDACTKVSSISVPSQTVYWTCGIAVKGDYACGGGGLGGPPSVSSIPCATQQNGLVMMSTEAS
;
A
#
# COMPACT_ATOMS: atom_id res chain seq x y z
N MET A 1 -49.82 -65.17 -28.28
CA MET A 1 -50.15 -64.17 -27.24
C MET A 1 -48.89 -63.38 -26.98
N MET A 2 -48.91 -62.10 -27.38
CA MET A 2 -47.77 -61.23 -27.59
C MET A 2 -47.67 -60.27 -26.39
N TRP A 3 -46.50 -60.18 -25.76
CA TRP A 3 -46.19 -59.12 -24.82
C TRP A 3 -44.84 -58.53 -25.22
N VAL A 4 -44.89 -57.38 -25.88
CA VAL A 4 -43.73 -56.53 -26.17
C VAL A 4 -43.65 -55.51 -25.04
N VAL A 5 -42.62 -55.62 -24.21
CA VAL A 5 -42.32 -54.63 -23.17
C VAL A 5 -41.44 -53.55 -23.80
N LEU A 6 -42.00 -52.35 -23.94
CA LEU A 6 -41.32 -51.15 -24.41
C LEU A 6 -40.60 -50.50 -23.21
N VAL A 7 -39.28 -50.61 -23.13
CA VAL A 7 -38.47 -49.91 -22.12
C VAL A 7 -38.09 -48.54 -22.68
N ALA A 8 -38.70 -47.48 -22.15
CA ALA A 8 -38.33 -46.11 -22.44
C ALA A 8 -37.05 -45.75 -21.67
N VAL A 9 -35.95 -45.56 -22.40
CA VAL A 9 -34.69 -45.02 -21.88
C VAL A 9 -34.83 -43.51 -21.79
N LEU A 10 -35.04 -42.99 -20.58
CA LEU A 10 -34.96 -41.56 -20.26
C LEU A 10 -33.50 -41.11 -20.35
N GLY A 11 -33.17 -40.41 -21.44
CA GLY A 11 -31.91 -39.70 -21.57
C GLY A 11 -31.87 -38.49 -20.63
N PHE A 12 -31.07 -38.58 -19.57
CA PHE A 12 -30.67 -37.41 -18.81
C PHE A 12 -29.66 -36.61 -19.64
N VAL A 13 -30.09 -35.47 -20.14
CA VAL A 13 -29.18 -34.41 -20.62
C VAL A 13 -28.52 -33.83 -19.38
N VAL A 14 -27.33 -34.34 -19.04
CA VAL A 14 -26.45 -33.70 -18.06
C VAL A 14 -26.05 -32.36 -18.67
N GLY A 15 -26.64 -31.28 -18.17
CA GLY A 15 -26.25 -29.93 -18.53
C GLY A 15 -24.75 -29.78 -18.28
N ALA A 16 -24.00 -29.51 -19.34
CA ALA A 16 -22.62 -29.08 -19.24
C ALA A 16 -22.61 -27.76 -18.47
N HIS A 17 -22.47 -27.81 -17.15
CA HIS A 17 -22.00 -26.67 -16.40
C HIS A 17 -20.65 -26.30 -16.98
N GLY A 18 -20.60 -25.19 -17.72
CA GLY A 18 -19.38 -24.65 -18.27
C GLY A 18 -18.37 -24.58 -17.15
N GLN A 19 -17.33 -25.40 -17.22
CA GLN A 19 -16.18 -25.26 -16.36
C GLN A 19 -15.67 -23.84 -16.63
N VAL A 20 -15.88 -22.95 -15.66
CA VAL A 20 -15.22 -21.65 -15.64
C VAL A 20 -13.75 -21.97 -15.70
N THR A 21 -13.13 -21.73 -16.86
CA THR A 21 -11.70 -21.95 -17.05
C THR A 21 -11.01 -21.04 -16.05
N GLN A 22 -10.60 -21.58 -14.91
CA GLN A 22 -9.81 -20.82 -13.94
C GLN A 22 -8.55 -20.38 -14.66
N VAL A 23 -8.47 -19.08 -14.91
CA VAL A 23 -7.32 -18.48 -15.52
C VAL A 23 -6.22 -18.53 -14.47
N SER A 24 -5.20 -19.35 -14.70
CA SER A 24 -4.11 -19.54 -13.74
C SER A 24 -3.36 -18.24 -13.48
N ALA A 25 -2.96 -18.01 -12.23
CA ALA A 25 -2.06 -16.93 -11.85
C ALA A 25 -0.78 -16.95 -12.72
N GLN A 26 -0.30 -15.77 -13.10
CA GLN A 26 0.94 -15.59 -13.85
C GLN A 26 2.06 -15.14 -12.91
N THR A 27 3.14 -15.91 -12.79
CA THR A 27 4.32 -15.56 -11.98
C THR A 27 5.51 -15.25 -12.87
N THR A 28 6.13 -14.09 -12.66
CA THR A 28 7.37 -13.66 -13.33
C THR A 28 8.48 -13.51 -12.30
N TYR A 29 9.67 -14.06 -12.59
CA TYR A 29 10.83 -13.97 -11.71
C TYR A 29 11.80 -12.88 -12.16
N TYR A 30 12.46 -12.26 -11.19
CA TYR A 30 13.44 -11.20 -11.40
C TYR A 30 14.78 -11.58 -10.75
N PRO A 31 15.91 -11.08 -11.29
CA PRO A 31 17.22 -11.38 -10.72
C PRO A 31 17.41 -10.76 -9.34
N TYR A 32 16.84 -9.57 -9.13
CA TYR A 32 16.96 -8.81 -7.88
C TYR A 32 15.86 -7.73 -7.81
N LEU A 33 15.41 -7.36 -6.60
CA LEU A 33 14.42 -6.30 -6.39
C LEU A 33 14.63 -5.66 -5.02
N GLU A 34 14.88 -4.36 -4.97
CA GLU A 34 14.95 -3.58 -3.72
C GLU A 34 13.99 -2.37 -3.68
N SER A 35 13.34 -2.04 -4.81
CA SER A 35 12.40 -0.92 -4.88
C SER A 35 11.14 -1.23 -5.69
N LEU A 36 10.01 -0.65 -5.29
CA LEU A 36 8.74 -0.75 -6.00
C LEU A 36 8.07 0.63 -6.13
N THR A 37 7.57 0.95 -7.32
CA THR A 37 6.71 2.10 -7.58
C THR A 37 5.36 1.62 -8.11
N VAL A 38 4.28 2.01 -7.45
CA VAL A 38 2.90 1.59 -7.73
C VAL A 38 2.09 2.78 -8.23
N CYS A 39 1.80 2.77 -9.53
CA CYS A 39 1.01 3.82 -10.17
C CYS A 39 -0.38 3.35 -10.57
N ALA A 40 -0.58 2.03 -10.67
CA ALA A 40 -1.88 1.43 -10.96
C ALA A 40 -2.91 1.66 -9.83
N PRO A 41 -4.21 1.85 -10.15
CA PRO A 41 -5.30 1.96 -9.17
C PRO A 41 -5.74 0.56 -8.68
N ILE A 42 -4.77 -0.32 -8.42
CA ILE A 42 -4.98 -1.72 -8.02
C ILE A 42 -4.16 -1.95 -6.76
N ASN A 43 -4.79 -2.49 -5.72
CA ASN A 43 -4.16 -2.81 -4.46
C ASN A 43 -3.10 -3.89 -4.65
N VAL A 44 -1.96 -3.73 -3.98
CA VAL A 44 -0.85 -4.67 -4.08
C VAL A 44 -0.44 -5.18 -2.71
N TYR A 45 0.09 -6.39 -2.68
CA TYR A 45 0.66 -7.01 -1.49
C TYR A 45 2.13 -7.31 -1.72
N ILE A 46 2.97 -6.97 -0.75
CA ILE A 46 4.41 -7.22 -0.77
C ILE A 46 4.73 -8.14 0.40
N ASN A 47 5.29 -9.32 0.16
CA ASN A 47 5.58 -10.30 1.21
C ASN A 47 7.01 -10.85 1.13
N SER A 48 7.46 -11.44 2.24
CA SER A 48 8.72 -12.17 2.27
C SER A 48 8.61 -13.45 1.44
N SER A 49 9.53 -13.67 0.50
CA SER A 49 9.63 -14.94 -0.21
C SER A 49 10.18 -16.02 0.71
N THR A 50 9.64 -17.23 0.59
CA THR A 50 10.08 -18.41 1.35
C THR A 50 11.19 -19.18 0.65
N ASP A 51 11.36 -18.98 -0.66
CA ASP A 51 12.36 -19.64 -1.50
C ASP A 51 13.54 -18.73 -1.86
N GLY A 52 13.61 -17.53 -1.28
CA GLY A 52 14.68 -16.57 -1.52
C GLY A 52 14.64 -15.93 -2.91
N LYS A 53 13.57 -16.10 -3.68
CA LYS A 53 13.45 -15.50 -5.02
C LYS A 53 12.73 -14.16 -4.99
N TYR A 54 12.90 -13.43 -6.08
CA TYR A 54 12.16 -12.20 -6.39
C TYR A 54 11.11 -12.52 -7.45
N ALA A 55 9.84 -12.31 -7.15
CA ALA A 55 8.76 -12.67 -8.04
C ALA A 55 7.60 -11.67 -7.98
N VAL A 56 6.90 -11.54 -9.11
CA VAL A 56 5.59 -10.89 -9.18
C VAL A 56 4.59 -11.93 -9.64
N THR A 57 3.51 -12.11 -8.88
CA THR A 57 2.39 -12.99 -9.21
C THR A 57 1.15 -12.16 -9.44
N VAL A 58 0.50 -12.32 -10.60
CA VAL A 58 -0.73 -11.64 -10.99
C VAL A 58 -1.83 -12.68 -11.23
N ASP A 59 -2.86 -12.63 -10.39
CA ASP A 59 -4.10 -13.39 -10.55
C ASP A 59 -5.25 -12.40 -10.84
N ALA A 60 -5.75 -12.39 -12.07
CA ALA A 60 -6.70 -11.39 -12.56
C ALA A 60 -7.37 -11.84 -13.86
N ASP A 61 -8.40 -11.13 -14.32
CA ASP A 61 -8.97 -11.36 -15.65
C ASP A 61 -7.94 -11.06 -16.77
N PRO A 62 -8.02 -11.74 -17.93
CA PRO A 62 -7.12 -11.47 -19.06
C PRO A 62 -7.10 -10.00 -19.52
N VAL A 63 -8.22 -9.29 -19.41
CA VAL A 63 -8.32 -7.86 -19.76
C VAL A 63 -7.47 -6.99 -18.84
N VAL A 64 -7.46 -7.31 -17.55
CA VAL A 64 -6.62 -6.61 -16.55
C VAL A 64 -5.15 -6.91 -16.82
N ARG A 65 -4.78 -8.19 -17.02
CA ARG A 65 -3.39 -8.55 -17.33
C ARG A 65 -2.86 -7.90 -18.60
N LYS A 66 -3.71 -7.69 -19.61
CA LYS A 66 -3.34 -7.00 -20.84
C LYS A 66 -3.13 -5.49 -20.62
N ALA A 67 -3.92 -4.88 -19.73
CA ALA A 67 -3.79 -3.47 -19.38
C ALA A 67 -2.61 -3.21 -18.42
N LEU A 68 -2.26 -4.18 -17.59
CA LEU A 68 -1.14 -4.10 -16.66
C LEU A 68 0.20 -4.10 -17.39
N LYS A 69 1.06 -3.14 -17.05
CA LYS A 69 2.45 -3.10 -17.47
C LYS A 69 3.34 -3.10 -16.24
N ILE A 70 4.23 -4.09 -16.16
CA ILE A 70 5.23 -4.21 -15.11
C ILE A 70 6.59 -3.97 -15.75
N THR A 71 7.26 -2.89 -15.35
CA THR A 71 8.56 -2.48 -15.89
C THR A 71 9.65 -2.75 -14.87
N TYR A 72 10.70 -3.48 -15.26
CA TYR A 72 11.89 -3.69 -14.42
C TYR A 72 13.05 -2.84 -14.96
N GLN A 73 13.57 -1.94 -14.12
CA GLN A 73 14.70 -1.08 -14.48
C GLN A 73 15.71 -1.01 -13.33
N GLY A 74 16.97 -1.35 -13.62
CA GLY A 74 18.01 -1.42 -12.59
C GLY A 74 17.70 -2.49 -11.56
N LYS A 75 17.25 -2.08 -10.37
CA LYS A 75 16.84 -2.94 -9.25
C LYS A 75 15.42 -2.65 -8.75
N GLY A 76 14.66 -1.88 -9.52
CA GLY A 76 13.30 -1.45 -9.19
C GLY A 76 12.26 -2.02 -10.15
N LEU A 77 11.05 -2.19 -9.62
CA LEU A 77 9.86 -2.48 -10.40
C LEU A 77 8.90 -1.29 -10.38
N GLY A 78 8.33 -0.97 -11.54
CA GLY A 78 7.18 -0.10 -11.68
C GLY A 78 5.96 -0.90 -12.12
N ILE A 79 4.79 -0.62 -11.54
CA ILE A 79 3.50 -1.16 -12.00
C ILE A 79 2.56 -0.04 -12.44
N GLU A 80 2.06 -0.19 -13.67
CA GLU A 80 1.29 0.78 -14.41
C GLU A 80 0.06 0.09 -15.03
N THR A 81 -0.97 0.86 -15.39
CA THR A 81 -2.08 0.37 -16.23
C THR A 81 -2.24 1.26 -17.46
N PHE A 82 -2.39 0.65 -18.63
CA PHE A 82 -2.61 1.34 -19.90
C PHE A 82 -3.91 0.92 -20.56
N GLY A 83 -4.66 1.92 -21.00
CA GLY A 83 -5.96 1.77 -21.63
C GLY A 83 -7.10 1.46 -20.66
N ASP A 84 -8.30 1.47 -21.22
CA ASP A 84 -9.53 1.23 -20.47
C ASP A 84 -9.71 -0.28 -20.20
N PHE A 85 -10.14 -0.62 -18.99
CA PHE A 85 -10.56 -1.98 -18.67
C PHE A 85 -11.64 -2.00 -17.59
N GLN A 86 -12.37 -3.12 -17.51
CA GLN A 86 -13.31 -3.40 -16.44
C GLN A 86 -13.09 -4.83 -15.97
N SER A 87 -13.22 -5.05 -14.66
CA SER A 87 -13.17 -6.39 -14.08
C SER A 87 -14.07 -6.48 -12.86
N ASN A 88 -14.90 -7.51 -12.87
CA ASN A 88 -15.80 -7.87 -11.79
C ASN A 88 -15.15 -8.93 -10.89
N SER A 89 -14.02 -9.51 -11.32
CA SER A 89 -13.26 -10.51 -10.58
C SER A 89 -12.26 -9.84 -9.62
N PRO A 90 -11.85 -10.52 -8.54
CA PRO A 90 -10.72 -10.07 -7.73
C PRO A 90 -9.44 -9.99 -8.57
N ILE A 91 -8.67 -8.93 -8.35
CA ILE A 91 -7.36 -8.69 -8.92
C ILE A 91 -6.35 -8.79 -7.77
N GLN A 92 -5.49 -9.81 -7.82
CA GLN A 92 -4.46 -10.05 -6.82
C GLN A 92 -3.09 -9.84 -7.45
N ILE A 93 -2.32 -8.90 -6.89
CA ILE A 93 -0.96 -8.62 -7.31
C ILE A 93 -0.06 -8.76 -6.10
N THR A 94 0.80 -9.77 -6.13
CA THR A 94 1.74 -10.07 -5.05
C THR A 94 3.17 -9.92 -5.52
N PHE A 95 3.95 -9.13 -4.78
CA PHE A 95 5.39 -8.99 -4.91
C PHE A 95 6.06 -9.79 -3.81
N SER A 96 6.88 -10.77 -4.16
CA SER A 96 7.63 -11.59 -3.20
C SER A 96 9.12 -11.33 -3.35
N LEU A 97 9.80 -11.10 -2.23
CA LEU A 97 11.25 -10.88 -2.17
C LEU A 97 11.84 -11.36 -0.85
N PRO A 98 13.14 -11.69 -0.79
CA PRO A 98 13.79 -12.05 0.46
C PRO A 98 13.62 -10.95 1.52
N PRO A 99 13.43 -11.32 2.80
CA PRO A 99 13.30 -10.34 3.88
C PRO A 99 14.58 -9.52 4.03
N GLY A 100 14.46 -8.24 4.41
CA GLY A 100 15.60 -7.36 4.64
C GLY A 100 16.23 -6.77 3.38
N ILE A 101 15.63 -6.95 2.20
CA ILE A 101 16.13 -6.39 0.94
C ILE A 101 15.36 -5.14 0.50
N LEU A 102 14.08 -5.03 0.86
CA LEU A 102 13.24 -3.90 0.45
C LEU A 102 13.78 -2.59 1.02
N GLN A 103 14.02 -1.61 0.16
CA GLN A 103 14.56 -0.29 0.55
C GLN A 103 13.61 0.86 0.22
N TYR A 104 12.80 0.73 -0.83
CA TYR A 104 11.95 1.83 -1.31
C TYR A 104 10.60 1.32 -1.79
N VAL A 105 9.52 1.94 -1.32
CA VAL A 105 8.19 1.75 -1.87
C VAL A 105 7.52 3.10 -2.10
N GLU A 106 7.00 3.29 -3.30
CA GLU A 106 6.25 4.47 -3.66
C GLU A 106 4.88 4.10 -4.20
N ALA A 107 3.84 4.80 -3.74
CA ALA A 107 2.54 4.84 -4.39
C ALA A 107 2.41 6.20 -5.07
N ASP A 108 2.46 6.26 -6.40
CA ASP A 108 2.50 7.52 -7.16
C ASP A 108 1.23 7.69 -7.99
N TYR A 109 0.52 8.81 -7.78
CA TYR A 109 -0.77 9.10 -8.44
C TYR A 109 -1.81 7.95 -8.42
N SER A 110 -1.68 7.00 -7.50
CA SER A 110 -2.53 5.82 -7.45
C SER A 110 -3.67 5.96 -6.44
N ASN A 111 -4.79 5.31 -6.74
CA ASN A 111 -5.90 5.10 -5.80
C ASN A 111 -5.85 3.68 -5.23
N SER A 112 -4.66 3.25 -4.80
CA SER A 112 -4.39 1.88 -4.39
C SER A 112 -3.85 1.79 -2.96
N ASP A 113 -4.30 0.79 -2.23
CA ASP A 113 -3.67 0.37 -0.99
C ASP A 113 -2.46 -0.52 -1.28
N VAL A 114 -1.33 -0.23 -0.63
CA VAL A 114 -0.10 -1.01 -0.66
C VAL A 114 0.11 -1.67 0.70
N ALA A 115 -0.06 -2.98 0.75
CA ALA A 115 0.13 -3.78 1.95
C ALA A 115 1.52 -4.40 1.96
N ILE A 116 2.34 -4.11 2.98
CA ILE A 116 3.71 -4.59 3.10
C ILE A 116 3.84 -5.48 4.34
N ASP A 117 4.12 -6.75 4.10
CA ASP A 117 4.33 -7.82 5.07
C ASP A 117 5.70 -8.50 4.87
N THR A 118 6.71 -7.65 4.78
CA THR A 118 8.13 -8.03 4.78
C THR A 118 8.92 -6.99 5.55
N ILE A 119 10.12 -7.36 5.99
CA ILE A 119 11.03 -6.47 6.72
C ILE A 119 11.86 -5.69 5.69
N PHE A 120 11.97 -4.37 5.87
CA PHE A 120 12.85 -3.51 5.08
C PHE A 120 14.33 -3.77 5.40
N SER A 121 15.24 -3.28 4.56
CA SER A 121 16.68 -3.29 4.83
C SER A 121 17.03 -2.58 6.14
N ASN A 122 18.04 -3.11 6.83
CA ASN A 122 18.60 -2.52 8.05
C ASN A 122 19.42 -1.24 7.77
N GLU A 123 19.80 -0.98 6.53
CA GLU A 123 20.53 0.23 6.18
C GLU A 123 19.59 1.42 5.96
N LYS A 124 18.58 1.21 5.12
CA LYS A 124 17.64 2.23 4.69
C LYS A 124 16.27 1.62 4.40
N GLY A 125 15.22 2.30 4.84
CA GLY A 125 13.88 2.09 4.32
C GLY A 125 13.23 3.43 3.98
N GLU A 126 12.56 3.50 2.85
CA GLU A 126 11.89 4.70 2.38
C GLU A 126 10.51 4.37 1.83
N ILE A 127 9.53 5.19 2.21
CA ILE A 127 8.15 5.10 1.76
C ILE A 127 7.72 6.47 1.27
N ALA A 128 7.15 6.52 0.08
CA ALA A 128 6.54 7.71 -0.49
C ALA A 128 5.09 7.43 -0.87
N ASN A 129 4.14 8.20 -0.33
CA ASN A 129 2.75 8.15 -0.76
C ASN A 129 2.37 9.46 -1.44
N ASN A 130 2.37 9.46 -2.77
CA ASN A 130 1.94 10.58 -3.60
C ASN A 130 0.52 10.35 -4.15
N GLY A 131 -0.10 9.20 -3.82
CA GLY A 131 -1.46 8.83 -4.19
C GLY A 131 -2.51 9.13 -3.12
N ASN A 132 -3.69 8.53 -3.31
CA ASN A 132 -4.84 8.67 -2.41
C ASN A 132 -5.16 7.41 -1.61
N GLY A 133 -4.56 6.27 -1.97
CA GLY A 133 -4.69 5.03 -1.19
C GLY A 133 -3.69 4.96 -0.04
N ARG A 134 -3.72 3.89 0.75
CA ARG A 134 -2.93 3.76 1.98
C ARG A 134 -1.67 2.94 1.75
N ILE A 135 -0.57 3.28 2.43
CA ILE A 135 0.58 2.37 2.55
C ILE A 135 0.65 1.84 3.98
N ILE A 136 0.63 0.52 4.14
CA ILE A 136 0.60 -0.16 5.44
C ILE A 136 1.80 -1.09 5.55
N VAL A 137 2.62 -0.91 6.58
CA VAL A 137 3.81 -1.73 6.86
C VAL A 137 3.66 -2.44 8.19
N SER A 138 3.46 -3.76 8.12
CA SER A 138 3.10 -4.60 9.27
C SER A 138 4.32 -5.14 10.05
N LYS A 139 5.31 -5.71 9.35
CA LYS A 139 6.55 -6.27 9.94
C LYS A 139 7.64 -5.22 10.23
N GLY A 140 7.43 -4.03 9.70
CA GLY A 140 8.10 -2.80 10.08
C GLY A 140 9.41 -2.44 9.40
N MET A 141 9.88 -1.23 9.72
CA MET A 141 11.08 -0.60 9.16
C MET A 141 12.16 -0.45 10.25
N ASN A 142 13.16 -1.34 10.25
CA ASN A 142 14.17 -1.44 11.31
C ASN A 142 15.55 -0.86 10.89
N GLY A 143 15.54 0.07 9.92
CA GLY A 143 16.76 0.61 9.33
C GLY A 143 17.45 1.70 10.16
N ASN A 144 18.73 1.95 9.86
CA ASN A 144 19.45 3.12 10.37
C ASN A 144 18.76 4.43 9.96
N LEU A 145 18.26 4.48 8.73
CA LEU A 145 17.51 5.61 8.18
C LEU A 145 16.14 5.13 7.70
N VAL A 146 15.08 5.71 8.25
CA VAL A 146 13.71 5.53 7.78
C VAL A 146 13.20 6.85 7.23
N LYS A 147 12.74 6.87 5.98
CA LYS A 147 12.15 8.05 5.35
C LYS A 147 10.69 7.78 5.03
N VAL A 148 9.82 8.72 5.42
CA VAL A 148 8.39 8.67 5.17
C VAL A 148 8.00 9.97 4.52
N SER A 149 7.59 9.92 3.26
CA SER A 149 7.15 11.07 2.48
C SER A 149 5.68 10.93 2.12
N THR A 150 4.92 12.01 2.21
CA THR A 150 3.55 12.02 1.72
C THR A 150 3.17 13.39 1.18
N VAL A 151 2.82 13.41 -0.09
CA VAL A 151 2.30 14.60 -0.80
C VAL A 151 0.82 14.41 -1.16
N GLY A 152 0.37 13.16 -1.30
CA GLY A 152 -1.02 12.83 -1.62
C GLY A 152 -1.97 12.87 -0.43
N SER A 153 -3.20 12.39 -0.66
CA SER A 153 -4.24 12.34 0.39
C SER A 153 -4.26 11.02 1.17
N GLY A 154 -3.48 10.03 0.72
CA GLY A 154 -3.39 8.72 1.32
C GLY A 154 -2.74 8.68 2.70
N ASP A 155 -3.20 7.74 3.53
CA ASP A 155 -2.60 7.50 4.83
C ASP A 155 -1.32 6.64 4.71
N ILE A 156 -0.44 6.79 5.68
CA ILE A 156 0.69 5.88 5.89
C ILE A 156 0.60 5.31 7.30
N VAL A 157 0.70 3.99 7.42
CA VAL A 157 0.75 3.28 8.69
C VAL A 157 2.02 2.45 8.75
N ILE A 158 2.93 2.78 9.65
CA ILE A 158 4.23 2.13 9.79
C ILE A 158 4.46 1.73 11.24
N ASN A 159 4.85 0.46 11.41
CA ASN A 159 5.53 -0.02 12.61
C ASN A 159 7.04 -0.09 12.33
N GLY A 160 7.91 0.03 13.34
CA GLY A 160 9.34 -0.25 13.14
C GLY A 160 10.25 0.37 14.17
N ALA A 161 11.46 -0.17 14.29
CA ALA A 161 12.47 0.22 15.28
C ALA A 161 13.60 1.07 14.67
N GLY A 162 13.29 1.97 13.72
CA GLY A 162 14.30 2.81 13.07
C GLY A 162 15.10 3.68 14.05
N GLN A 163 16.40 3.87 13.76
CA GLN A 163 17.32 4.67 14.58
C GLN A 163 17.24 6.18 14.28
N TYR A 164 16.97 6.52 13.03
CA TYR A 164 16.71 7.89 12.62
C TYR A 164 15.59 7.91 11.59
N THR A 165 14.51 8.62 11.92
CA THR A 165 13.30 8.66 11.10
C THR A 165 13.02 10.07 10.63
N GLU A 166 12.93 10.26 9.32
CA GLU A 166 12.52 11.51 8.70
C GLU A 166 11.09 11.38 8.19
N ILE A 167 10.22 12.27 8.64
CA ILE A 167 8.83 12.36 8.19
C ILE A 167 8.68 13.66 7.42
N PHE A 168 8.46 13.57 6.11
CA PHE A 168 8.04 14.69 5.27
C PHE A 168 6.57 14.54 4.91
N SER A 169 5.80 15.59 5.13
CA SER A 169 4.34 15.52 5.01
C SER A 169 3.78 16.82 4.48
N ALA A 170 3.46 16.87 3.19
CA ALA A 170 2.80 18.02 2.55
C ALA A 170 1.34 17.75 2.15
N GLY A 171 0.90 16.48 2.16
CA GLY A 171 -0.45 16.08 1.78
C GLY A 171 -1.49 16.11 2.92
N SER A 172 -2.70 15.63 2.62
CA SER A 172 -3.85 15.65 3.56
C SER A 172 -4.08 14.35 4.34
N GLY A 173 -3.40 13.25 3.98
CA GLY A 173 -3.53 11.99 4.71
C GLY A 173 -2.88 12.04 6.11
N ASN A 174 -3.12 11.01 6.90
CA ASN A 174 -2.55 10.83 8.23
C ASN A 174 -1.33 9.90 8.18
N ARG A 175 -0.40 10.10 9.13
CA ARG A 175 0.82 9.31 9.26
C ARG A 175 0.79 8.70 10.65
N TYR A 176 0.72 7.38 10.73
CA TYR A 176 0.75 6.63 11.97
C TYR A 176 2.11 5.94 12.07
N VAL A 177 2.94 6.37 13.01
CA VAL A 177 4.33 5.96 13.14
C VAL A 177 4.53 5.38 14.53
N SER A 178 4.74 4.07 14.63
CA SER A 178 4.82 3.35 15.91
C SER A 178 6.09 2.51 16.06
N GLY A 179 6.55 2.31 17.30
CA GLY A 179 7.64 1.38 17.63
C GLY A 179 9.07 1.92 17.51
N PHE A 180 9.23 3.17 17.09
CA PHE A 180 10.55 3.75 16.80
C PHE A 180 11.37 3.96 18.07
N THR A 181 12.68 3.70 17.99
CA THR A 181 13.58 3.69 19.16
C THR A 181 14.57 4.84 19.16
N GLY A 182 14.91 5.38 18.00
CA GLY A 182 15.84 6.49 17.87
C GLY A 182 15.17 7.84 17.61
N GLN A 183 15.90 8.78 17.01
CA GLN A 183 15.43 10.15 16.81
C GLN A 183 14.43 10.23 15.66
N ILE A 184 13.38 11.04 15.84
CA ILE A 184 12.38 11.34 14.82
C ILE A 184 12.47 12.82 14.46
N ASN A 185 12.59 13.12 13.17
CA ASN A 185 12.58 14.47 12.63
C ASN A 185 11.37 14.67 11.72
N VAL A 186 10.53 15.66 12.03
CA VAL A 186 9.27 15.92 11.35
C VAL A 186 9.35 17.22 10.56
N LYS A 187 9.08 17.17 9.26
CA LYS A 187 8.77 18.32 8.43
C LYS A 187 7.33 18.18 7.93
N HIS A 188 6.42 18.92 8.58
CA HIS A 188 4.99 18.82 8.35
C HIS A 188 4.42 20.12 7.80
N ASP A 189 4.03 20.12 6.52
CA ASP A 189 3.50 21.26 5.78
C ASP A 189 2.04 21.04 5.31
N GLY A 190 1.49 19.84 5.57
CA GLY A 190 0.18 19.41 5.09
C GLY A 190 -0.99 19.68 6.06
N SER A 191 -2.16 19.15 5.72
CA SER A 191 -3.39 19.29 6.52
C SER A 191 -3.77 18.05 7.32
N GLY A 192 -3.24 16.88 6.99
CA GLY A 192 -3.46 15.66 7.76
C GLY A 192 -2.57 15.59 9.01
N ALA A 193 -2.82 14.63 9.89
CA ALA A 193 -2.10 14.54 11.16
C ALA A 193 -0.82 13.68 11.07
N VAL A 194 0.17 14.01 11.89
CA VAL A 194 1.32 13.13 12.16
C VAL A 194 1.15 12.58 13.58
N LEU A 195 0.92 11.28 13.69
CA LEU A 195 0.62 10.55 14.92
C LEU A 195 1.77 9.61 15.26
N ILE A 196 2.46 9.88 16.36
CA ILE A 196 3.72 9.22 16.72
C ILE A 196 3.56 8.47 18.04
N ASN A 197 3.81 7.16 18.03
CA ASN A 197 3.83 6.32 19.21
C ASN A 197 5.22 5.66 19.35
N PRO A 198 6.22 6.38 19.91
CA PRO A 198 7.55 5.82 20.05
C PRO A 198 7.56 4.58 20.96
N SER A 199 8.65 3.81 20.92
CA SER A 199 8.82 2.63 21.79
C SER A 199 9.08 2.98 23.26
N SER A 200 9.59 4.19 23.55
CA SER A 200 9.92 4.60 24.92
C SER A 200 9.84 6.12 25.11
N GLY A 201 9.87 6.55 26.40
CA GLY A 201 9.90 7.95 26.78
C GLY A 201 11.20 8.70 26.49
N SER A 202 12.27 8.03 26.06
CA SER A 202 13.56 8.67 25.75
C SER A 202 13.70 9.14 24.30
N VAL A 203 12.76 8.80 23.43
CA VAL A 203 12.79 9.17 22.01
C VAL A 203 12.62 10.68 21.85
N ASN A 204 13.53 11.30 21.09
CA ASN A 204 13.46 12.72 20.75
C ASN A 204 12.69 12.90 19.42
N ILE A 205 11.67 13.75 19.44
CA ILE A 205 10.83 14.11 18.30
C ILE A 205 11.04 15.60 18.01
N GLY A 206 11.84 15.91 17.00
CA GLY A 206 12.16 17.28 16.60
C GLY A 206 11.58 17.65 15.24
N GLY A 207 11.75 18.91 14.84
CA GLY A 207 11.46 19.37 13.48
C GLY A 207 10.58 20.62 13.41
N VAL A 208 9.88 20.79 12.30
CA VAL A 208 9.06 21.97 11.99
C VAL A 208 7.68 21.54 11.47
N ASN A 209 6.65 22.23 11.96
CA ASN A 209 5.28 22.10 11.47
C ASN A 209 4.80 23.47 10.93
N THR A 210 4.74 23.62 9.61
CA THR A 210 4.09 24.76 8.92
C THR A 210 2.63 24.47 8.56
N GLY A 211 2.22 23.20 8.60
CA GLY A 211 0.91 22.71 8.23
C GLY A 211 -0.21 23.05 9.23
N SER A 212 -1.45 22.81 8.81
CA SER A 212 -2.64 22.93 9.66
C SER A 212 -2.89 21.68 10.51
N GLY A 213 -2.30 20.54 10.13
CA GLY A 213 -2.41 19.29 10.86
C GLY A 213 -1.62 19.28 12.18
N PRO A 214 -2.09 18.51 13.18
CA PRO A 214 -1.39 18.36 14.45
C PRO A 214 -0.24 17.35 14.34
N VAL A 215 0.81 17.55 15.15
CA VAL A 215 1.80 16.52 15.47
C VAL A 215 1.47 15.99 16.86
N SER A 216 0.86 14.81 16.91
CA SER A 216 0.41 14.18 18.15
C SER A 216 1.35 13.05 18.56
N TYR A 217 1.66 12.94 19.85
CA TYR A 217 2.57 11.91 20.37
C TYR A 217 2.10 11.31 21.69
N ALA A 218 2.32 10.01 21.90
CA ALA A 218 1.95 9.34 23.17
C ALA A 218 3.05 9.45 24.25
N GLN A 219 4.32 9.37 23.83
CA GLN A 219 5.48 9.42 24.72
C GLN A 219 6.72 9.93 23.99
N GLY A 220 7.81 10.18 24.73
CA GLY A 220 9.02 10.82 24.21
C GLY A 220 9.12 12.30 24.57
N ASN A 221 10.15 12.96 24.04
CA ASN A 221 10.41 14.38 24.20
C ASN A 221 10.16 15.07 22.85
N CYS A 222 9.07 15.83 22.75
CA CYS A 222 8.69 16.50 21.51
C CYS A 222 9.09 17.98 21.57
N THR A 223 9.83 18.43 20.55
CA THR A 223 10.31 19.81 20.38
C THR A 223 10.04 20.30 18.95
N VAL A 224 9.00 19.77 18.30
CA VAL A 224 8.56 20.24 16.98
C VAL A 224 8.00 21.64 17.13
N ARG A 225 8.62 22.61 16.46
CA ARG A 225 8.18 24.00 16.50
C ARG A 225 7.20 24.30 15.39
N LYS A 226 6.25 25.20 15.64
CA LYS A 226 5.58 25.90 14.55
C LYS A 226 6.55 26.87 13.89
N ASP A 227 6.50 26.98 12.57
CA ASP A 227 7.40 27.87 11.82
C ASP A 227 7.02 29.34 12.07
N PRO A 228 7.91 30.18 12.61
CA PRO A 228 7.63 31.60 12.83
C PRO A 228 7.36 32.37 11.53
N ASP A 229 7.86 31.90 10.38
CA ASP A 229 7.64 32.53 9.08
C ASP A 229 6.24 32.26 8.50
N ALA A 230 5.48 31.33 9.10
CA ALA A 230 4.07 31.07 8.76
C ALA A 230 3.09 32.12 9.31
N GLY A 231 3.61 33.15 10.00
CA GLY A 231 2.87 34.34 10.43
C GLY A 231 2.73 34.48 11.95
N PRO A 232 2.36 35.69 12.43
CA PRO A 232 2.45 36.08 13.84
C PRO A 232 1.52 35.29 14.80
N ARG A 233 0.63 34.43 14.28
CA ARG A 233 -0.27 33.59 15.09
C ARG A 233 0.23 32.16 15.29
N MET A 234 1.37 31.77 14.72
CA MET A 234 1.90 30.40 14.76
C MET A 234 3.25 30.32 15.49
N VAL A 235 3.47 31.16 16.50
CA VAL A 235 4.66 31.02 17.37
C VAL A 235 4.29 30.14 18.56
N GLY A 236 4.87 28.95 18.64
CA GLY A 236 4.62 28.02 19.74
C GLY A 236 5.09 26.58 19.50
N ASP A 237 4.81 25.73 20.48
CA ASP A 237 5.01 24.29 20.39
C ASP A 237 3.94 23.67 19.45
N ALA A 238 4.38 22.86 18.49
CA ALA A 238 3.48 22.14 17.58
C ALA A 238 3.08 20.76 18.11
N CYS A 239 3.66 20.33 19.23
CA CYS A 239 3.47 19.02 19.81
C CYS A 239 2.21 18.95 20.67
N THR A 240 1.38 17.94 20.42
CA THR A 240 0.22 17.61 21.27
C THR A 240 0.42 16.25 21.91
N LYS A 241 0.61 16.20 23.24
CA LYS A 241 0.71 14.92 23.94
C LYS A 241 -0.69 14.31 24.13
N VAL A 242 -0.84 13.03 23.81
CA VAL A 242 -2.07 12.26 24.00
C VAL A 242 -1.80 11.03 24.86
N SER A 243 -2.85 10.43 25.45
CA SER A 243 -2.70 9.22 26.28
C SER A 243 -2.34 7.98 25.46
N SER A 244 -2.79 7.93 24.22
CA SER A 244 -2.61 6.81 23.30
C SER A 244 -2.84 7.26 21.86
N ILE A 245 -2.13 6.65 20.92
CA ILE A 245 -2.39 6.80 19.49
C ILE A 245 -3.25 5.61 19.03
N SER A 246 -4.44 5.88 18.52
CA SER A 246 -5.27 4.85 17.89
C SER A 246 -4.84 4.67 16.44
N VAL A 247 -4.19 3.55 16.14
CA VAL A 247 -3.85 3.18 14.76
C VAL A 247 -5.09 2.51 14.13
N PRO A 248 -5.54 2.94 12.93
CA PRO A 248 -6.66 2.32 12.24
C PRO A 248 -6.43 0.84 11.96
N SER A 249 -7.53 0.08 11.82
CA SER A 249 -7.44 -1.31 11.37
C SER A 249 -6.72 -1.41 10.03
N GLN A 250 -5.81 -2.37 9.93
CA GLN A 250 -4.87 -2.54 8.83
C GLN A 250 -5.33 -3.56 7.77
N THR A 251 -6.63 -3.89 7.74
CA THR A 251 -7.16 -4.78 6.70
C THR A 251 -7.10 -4.10 5.33
N VAL A 252 -6.48 -4.79 4.37
CA VAL A 252 -6.46 -4.42 2.96
C VAL A 252 -7.22 -5.48 2.19
N TYR A 253 -8.11 -5.07 1.29
CA TYR A 253 -8.81 -6.01 0.41
C TYR A 253 -8.11 -6.00 -0.94
N TRP A 254 -8.15 -7.12 -1.64
CA TRP A 254 -7.77 -7.12 -3.05
C TRP A 254 -8.63 -6.12 -3.84
N THR A 255 -8.21 -5.64 -4.99
CA THR A 255 -9.13 -4.84 -5.82
C THR A 255 -10.17 -5.76 -6.46
N CYS A 256 -11.44 -5.37 -6.47
CA CYS A 256 -12.48 -6.08 -7.24
C CYS A 256 -13.60 -5.11 -7.61
N GLY A 257 -14.28 -5.41 -8.72
CA GLY A 257 -15.38 -4.58 -9.17
C GLY A 257 -14.87 -3.20 -9.54
N ILE A 258 -13.94 -3.13 -10.49
CA ILE A 258 -13.29 -1.88 -10.92
C ILE A 258 -13.49 -1.63 -12.41
N ALA A 259 -13.71 -0.37 -12.76
CA ALA A 259 -13.63 0.15 -14.11
C ALA A 259 -12.58 1.28 -14.15
N VAL A 260 -11.57 1.12 -15.00
CA VAL A 260 -10.50 2.10 -15.20
C VAL A 260 -10.66 2.72 -16.58
N LYS A 261 -10.49 4.05 -16.66
CA LYS A 261 -10.39 4.80 -17.90
C LYS A 261 -9.09 5.59 -17.96
N GLY A 262 -8.39 5.51 -19.08
CA GLY A 262 -7.10 6.16 -19.30
C GLY A 262 -5.91 5.44 -18.66
N ASP A 263 -4.75 6.08 -18.74
CA ASP A 263 -3.47 5.50 -18.34
C ASP A 263 -3.03 5.98 -16.95
N TYR A 264 -2.56 5.05 -16.13
CA TYR A 264 -1.86 5.33 -14.89
C TYR A 264 -0.39 4.93 -15.05
N ALA A 265 0.48 5.92 -15.26
CA ALA A 265 1.90 5.74 -15.55
C ALA A 265 2.79 6.41 -14.50
N CYS A 266 3.92 5.76 -14.18
CA CYS A 266 4.91 6.27 -13.23
C CYS A 266 5.75 7.35 -13.91
N GLY A 267 5.56 8.61 -13.53
CA GLY A 267 6.20 9.77 -14.18
C GLY A 267 5.24 10.79 -14.81
N GLY A 268 3.93 10.65 -14.58
CA GLY A 268 2.94 11.69 -14.89
C GLY A 268 2.81 12.01 -16.37
N GLY A 269 2.17 11.14 -17.15
CA GLY A 269 2.00 11.38 -18.58
C GLY A 269 1.12 10.38 -19.31
N GLY A 270 -0.20 10.44 -19.08
CA GLY A 270 -1.17 9.91 -20.03
C GLY A 270 -1.53 10.99 -21.05
N LEU A 271 -1.38 10.72 -22.35
CA LEU A 271 -1.75 11.66 -23.43
C LEU A 271 -3.29 11.82 -23.60
N GLY A 272 -4.09 11.08 -22.83
CA GLY A 272 -5.55 10.93 -23.00
C GLY A 272 -6.45 11.71 -22.04
N GLY A 273 -5.92 12.68 -21.28
CA GLY A 273 -6.65 13.34 -20.19
C GLY A 273 -6.46 12.65 -18.84
N PRO A 274 -7.02 13.20 -17.74
CA PRO A 274 -6.80 12.62 -16.42
C PRO A 274 -7.45 11.23 -16.34
N PRO A 275 -6.71 10.20 -15.88
CA PRO A 275 -7.30 8.88 -15.72
C PRO A 275 -8.36 8.90 -14.62
N SER A 276 -9.29 7.96 -14.68
CA SER A 276 -10.34 7.82 -13.68
C SER A 276 -10.61 6.37 -13.33
N VAL A 277 -11.08 6.16 -12.11
CA VAL A 277 -11.49 4.87 -11.58
C VAL A 277 -12.90 4.97 -11.03
N SER A 278 -13.73 3.97 -11.31
CA SER A 278 -15.05 3.82 -10.69
C SER A 278 -15.26 2.38 -10.22
N SER A 279 -16.10 2.24 -9.20
CA SER A 279 -16.52 0.94 -8.69
C SER A 279 -17.67 0.37 -9.52
N ILE A 280 -17.61 -0.92 -9.82
CA ILE A 280 -18.68 -1.74 -10.39
C ILE A 280 -18.94 -2.95 -9.48
N PRO A 281 -20.03 -3.72 -9.65
CA PRO A 281 -20.29 -4.88 -8.81
C PRO A 281 -19.18 -5.94 -8.88
N CYS A 282 -18.71 -6.37 -7.71
CA CYS A 282 -17.76 -7.47 -7.57
C CYS A 282 -18.50 -8.82 -7.61
N ALA A 283 -18.00 -9.77 -8.40
CA ALA A 283 -18.64 -11.06 -8.66
C ALA A 283 -18.53 -12.05 -7.48
N THR A 284 -17.57 -11.84 -6.57
CA THR A 284 -17.33 -12.69 -5.40
C THR A 284 -17.00 -11.84 -4.17
N GLN A 285 -17.48 -12.21 -2.98
CA GLN A 285 -17.02 -11.55 -1.76
C GLN A 285 -15.52 -11.78 -1.60
N GLN A 286 -14.79 -10.70 -1.35
CA GLN A 286 -13.34 -10.78 -1.15
C GLN A 286 -13.02 -11.14 0.29
N ASN A 287 -12.11 -12.10 0.45
CA ASN A 287 -11.40 -12.26 1.72
C ASN A 287 -10.41 -11.09 1.85
N GLY A 288 -10.52 -10.32 2.92
CA GLY A 288 -9.53 -9.29 3.23
C GLY A 288 -8.17 -9.93 3.55
N LEU A 289 -7.09 -9.31 3.07
CA LEU A 289 -5.77 -9.51 3.64
C LEU A 289 -5.80 -8.85 5.03
N VAL A 290 -5.97 -9.67 6.05
CA VAL A 290 -5.79 -9.23 7.43
C VAL A 290 -4.28 -9.08 7.64
N MET A 291 -3.78 -7.86 7.52
CA MET A 291 -2.44 -7.53 8.00
C MET A 291 -2.51 -7.58 9.52
N MET A 292 -1.72 -8.45 10.15
CA MET A 292 -1.74 -8.64 11.61
C MET A 292 -1.59 -7.30 12.35
N SER A 293 -2.33 -7.17 13.45
CA SER A 293 -2.45 -5.95 14.24
C SER A 293 -1.10 -5.47 14.77
N THR A 294 -0.83 -4.16 14.62
CA THR A 294 0.14 -3.44 15.46
C THR A 294 -0.46 -3.24 16.85
N GLU A 295 -0.73 -4.31 17.59
CA GLU A 295 -0.78 -4.18 19.03
C GLU A 295 0.66 -3.95 19.48
N ALA A 296 0.95 -2.71 19.87
CA ALA A 296 2.14 -2.41 20.65
C ALA A 296 1.96 -3.16 21.98
N SER A 297 2.54 -4.35 22.10
CA SER A 297 2.79 -5.01 23.37
C SER A 297 3.87 -4.27 24.14
#